data_AF-A0A3Q9WJ25-F1
#
_entry.id   AF-A0A3Q9WJ25-F1
#
_cell.length_a   1.000
_cell.length_b   1.000
_cell.length_c   1.000
_cell.angle_alpha   90.00
_cell.angle_beta   90.00
_cell.angle_gamma   90.00
#
_symmetry.space_group_name_H-M   'P 1'
#
loop_
_entity.id
_entity.type
_entity.pdbx_description
1 polymer ?
#
loop_
_entity_poly.entity_id
_entity_poly.type
_entity_poly.pdbx_seq_one_letter_code
_entity_poly.pdbx_strand_id
1 'polypeptide(L)'
;MTTLQNRPHTALLVVDVQTGVVAGAHARDAVVCNIDALVARARSEGVPVVWVQHSDAELEVGSDAWQLVPELERLAGEPPRPEDLR
;
A
#
# COMPACT_ATOMS: atom_id res chain seq x y z
N MET A 1 17.33 -5.41 -10.74
CA MET A 1 18.06 -4.19 -10.34
C MET A 1 18.03 -3.21 -11.50
N THR A 2 17.82 -1.92 -11.22
CA THR A 2 17.69 -0.87 -12.25
C THR A 2 19.01 -0.69 -13.02
N THR A 3 18.94 -0.43 -14.33
CA THR A 3 20.10 -0.12 -15.20
C THR A 3 20.51 1.36 -15.15
N LEU A 4 19.74 2.20 -14.47
CA LEU A 4 20.03 3.62 -14.30
C LEU A 4 21.04 3.81 -13.17
N GLN A 5 22.11 4.55 -13.45
CA GLN A 5 23.16 4.85 -12.47
C GLN A 5 22.68 5.88 -11.44
N ASN A 6 23.26 5.84 -10.23
CA ASN A 6 23.09 6.84 -9.17
C ASN A 6 21.65 7.05 -8.67
N ARG A 7 20.91 5.97 -8.38
CA ARG A 7 19.63 6.01 -7.66
C ARG A 7 19.79 5.39 -6.27
N PRO A 8 20.33 6.14 -5.29
CA PRO A 8 20.61 5.60 -3.94
C PRO A 8 19.34 5.43 -3.10
N HIS A 9 18.25 6.08 -3.49
CA HIS A 9 17.01 6.08 -2.73
C HIS A 9 16.14 4.88 -3.09
N THR A 10 15.61 4.24 -2.07
CA THR A 10 14.63 3.16 -2.16
C THR A 10 13.35 3.60 -1.46
N ALA A 11 12.20 3.15 -1.96
CA ALA A 11 10.90 3.28 -1.32
C ALA A 11 10.12 1.98 -1.57
N LEU A 12 9.22 1.64 -0.65
CA LEU A 12 8.23 0.59 -0.86
C LEU A 12 6.93 1.23 -1.37
N LEU A 13 6.47 0.81 -2.54
CA LEU A 13 5.19 1.23 -3.09
C LEU A 13 4.19 0.07 -2.94
N VAL A 14 3.12 0.30 -2.18
CA VAL A 14 2.03 -0.66 -1.98
C VAL A 14 0.81 -0.17 -2.74
N VAL A 15 0.27 -1.01 -3.63
CA VAL A 15 -0.76 -0.64 -4.59
C VAL A 15 -1.99 -1.53 -4.42
N ASP A 16 -3.16 -0.91 -4.30
CA ASP A 16 -4.49 -1.50 -4.38
C ASP A 16 -4.75 -2.70 -3.44
N VAL A 17 -4.17 -2.66 -2.23
CA VAL A 17 -4.41 -3.67 -1.18
C VAL A 17 -5.67 -3.30 -0.38
N GLN A 18 -6.77 -3.08 -1.11
CA GLN A 18 -8.05 -2.66 -0.59
C GLN A 18 -8.98 -3.86 -0.40
N THR A 19 -9.90 -3.78 0.56
CA THR A 19 -10.82 -4.88 0.91
C THR A 19 -11.60 -5.37 -0.30
N GLY A 20 -12.16 -4.46 -1.10
CA GLY A 20 -12.93 -4.78 -2.30
C GLY A 20 -12.08 -5.36 -3.44
N VAL A 21 -10.78 -5.04 -3.48
CA VAL A 21 -9.86 -5.52 -4.52
C VAL A 21 -9.37 -6.93 -4.23
N VAL A 22 -8.98 -7.20 -2.97
CA VAL A 22 -8.33 -8.48 -2.64
C VAL A 22 -9.28 -9.57 -2.15
N ALA A 23 -10.58 -9.29 -1.98
CA ALA A 23 -11.57 -10.24 -1.47
C ALA A 23 -11.59 -11.60 -2.20
N GLY A 24 -11.34 -11.60 -3.52
CA GLY A 24 -11.26 -12.81 -4.35
C GLY A 24 -9.85 -13.21 -4.78
N ALA A 25 -8.81 -12.58 -4.23
CA ALA A 25 -7.44 -12.78 -4.69
C ALA A 25 -6.90 -14.18 -4.32
N HIS A 26 -6.12 -14.76 -5.23
CA HIS A 26 -5.43 -16.02 -4.97
C HIS A 26 -4.44 -15.86 -3.80
N ALA A 27 -4.48 -16.80 -2.86
CA ALA A 27 -3.60 -16.81 -1.68
C ALA A 27 -3.58 -15.47 -0.91
N ARG A 28 -4.72 -14.77 -0.87
CA ARG A 28 -4.90 -13.45 -0.25
C ARG A 28 -4.18 -13.32 1.09
N ASP A 29 -4.40 -14.24 2.02
CA ASP A 29 -3.83 -14.12 3.37
C ASP A 29 -2.29 -14.18 3.37
N ALA A 30 -1.71 -15.07 2.56
CA ALA A 30 -0.25 -15.17 2.44
C ALA A 30 0.35 -13.93 1.78
N VAL A 31 -0.33 -13.38 0.76
CA VAL A 31 0.11 -12.15 0.08
C VAL A 31 0.04 -10.96 1.05
N VAL A 32 -1.08 -10.78 1.75
CA VAL A 32 -1.26 -9.71 2.72
C VAL A 32 -0.24 -9.82 3.86
N CYS A 33 0.00 -11.02 4.38
CA CYS A 33 1.03 -11.26 5.40
C CYS A 33 2.45 -10.88 4.91
N ASN A 34 2.77 -11.16 3.65
CA ASN A 34 4.06 -10.76 3.07
C ASN A 34 4.18 -9.25 2.91
N ILE A 35 3.09 -8.58 2.51
CA ILE A 35 3.06 -7.12 2.39
C ILE A 35 3.24 -6.48 3.76
N ASP A 36 2.56 -6.97 4.80
CA ASP A 36 2.73 -6.48 6.16
C ASP A 36 4.19 -6.62 6.64
N ALA A 37 4.81 -7.79 6.42
CA ALA A 37 6.22 -8.01 6.76
C ALA A 37 7.17 -7.06 6.00
N LEU A 38 6.90 -6.78 4.73
CA LEU A 38 7.67 -5.81 3.93
C LEU A 38 7.50 -4.38 4.43
N VAL A 39 6.27 -3.99 4.78
CA VAL A 39 5.95 -2.67 5.34
C VAL A 39 6.65 -2.49 6.68
N ALA A 40 6.55 -3.46 7.58
CA ALA A 40 7.23 -3.45 8.88
C ALA A 40 8.75 -3.31 8.72
N ARG A 41 9.33 -4.07 7.78
CA ARG A 41 10.76 -3.97 7.47
C ARG A 41 11.15 -2.59 6.92
N ALA A 42 10.41 -2.08 5.95
CA ALA A 42 10.67 -0.76 5.37
C ALA A 42 10.66 0.33 6.45
N ARG A 43 9.66 0.31 7.33
CA ARG A 43 9.58 1.21 8.49
C ARG A 43 10.81 1.09 9.41
N SER A 44 11.23 -0.14 9.73
CA SER A 44 12.40 -0.37 10.59
C SER A 44 13.73 0.11 9.98
N GLU A 45 13.84 0.10 8.65
CA GLU A 45 15.02 0.54 7.91
C GLU A 45 14.95 2.03 7.52
N GLY A 46 13.89 2.76 7.89
CA GLY A 46 13.69 4.15 7.49
C GLY A 46 13.41 4.35 6.00
N VAL A 47 12.98 3.29 5.31
CA VAL A 47 12.59 3.32 3.90
C VAL A 47 11.15 3.84 3.79
N PRO A 48 10.88 4.89 3.00
CA PRO A 48 9.54 5.42 2.83
C PRO A 48 8.57 4.37 2.29
N VAL A 49 7.38 4.28 2.88
CA VAL A 49 6.26 3.48 2.39
C VAL A 49 5.24 4.41 1.76
N VAL A 50 4.88 4.18 0.50
CA VAL A 50 3.91 4.95 -0.26
C VAL A 50 2.74 4.06 -0.60
N TRP A 51 1.53 4.57 -0.36
CA TRP A 51 0.28 3.85 -0.61
C TRP A 51 -0.43 4.42 -1.82
N VAL A 52 -0.92 3.55 -2.68
CA VAL A 52 -1.79 3.87 -3.81
C VAL A 52 -3.05 3.04 -3.67
N GLN A 53 -4.19 3.69 -3.83
CA GLN A 53 -5.49 3.03 -3.84
C GLN A 53 -6.25 3.48 -5.08
N HIS A 54 -6.91 2.52 -5.70
CA HIS A 54 -7.81 2.76 -6.81
C HIS A 54 -9.16 3.26 -6.30
N SER A 55 -9.79 4.14 -7.07
CA SER A 55 -11.12 4.66 -6.78
C SER A 55 -11.93 4.80 -8.07
N ASP A 56 -13.15 4.26 -8.05
CA ASP A 56 -14.13 4.39 -9.12
C ASP A 56 -15.56 4.31 -8.53
N ALA A 57 -16.56 4.04 -9.37
CA ALA A 57 -17.95 3.93 -8.92
C ALA A 57 -18.23 2.67 -8.06
N GLU A 58 -17.40 1.63 -8.15
CA GLU A 58 -17.52 0.41 -7.35
C GLU A 58 -16.61 0.46 -6.11
N LEU A 59 -15.59 1.32 -6.12
CA LEU A 59 -14.65 1.59 -5.02
C LEU A 59 -14.69 3.08 -4.63
N GLU A 60 -15.83 3.52 -4.12
CA GLU A 60 -16.02 4.90 -3.69
C GLU A 60 -15.10 5.24 -2.50
N VAL A 61 -14.46 6.41 -2.57
CA VAL A 61 -13.56 6.90 -1.51
C VAL A 61 -14.30 6.95 -0.17
N GLY A 62 -13.72 6.32 0.85
CA GLY A 62 -14.29 6.23 2.19
C GLY A 62 -15.20 5.03 2.43
N SER A 63 -15.63 4.31 1.40
CA SER A 63 -16.39 3.06 1.56
C SER A 63 -15.54 1.94 2.16
N ASP A 64 -16.19 0.93 2.75
CA ASP A 64 -15.50 -0.24 3.34
C ASP A 64 -14.70 -1.02 2.28
N ALA A 65 -15.23 -1.13 1.07
CA ALA A 65 -14.55 -1.78 -0.04
C ALA A 65 -13.28 -1.03 -0.48
N TRP A 66 -13.26 0.29 -0.30
CA TRP A 66 -12.15 1.15 -0.65
C TRP A 66 -11.05 1.20 0.42
N GLN A 67 -11.36 0.91 1.68
CA GLN A 67 -10.35 0.87 2.74
C GLN A 67 -9.29 -0.20 2.47
N LEU A 68 -8.09 0.03 2.99
CA LEU A 68 -7.09 -1.04 3.11
C LEU A 68 -7.67 -2.24 3.85
N VAL A 69 -7.11 -3.41 3.57
CA VAL A 69 -7.39 -4.60 4.39
C VAL A 69 -7.04 -4.32 5.87
N PRO A 70 -7.80 -4.87 6.84
CA PRO A 70 -7.63 -4.55 8.26
C PRO A 70 -6.28 -4.97 8.85
N GLU A 71 -5.55 -5.87 8.17
CA GLU A 71 -4.20 -6.27 8.54
C GLU A 71 -3.15 -5.20 8.23
N LEU A 72 -3.47 -4.22 7.37
CA LEU A 72 -2.56 -3.15 6.98
C LEU A 72 -3.08 -1.81 7.47
N GLU A 73 -2.19 -1.07 8.14
CA GLU A 73 -2.46 0.29 8.59
C GLU A 73 -1.43 1.25 8.00
N ARG A 74 -1.91 2.39 7.49
CA ARG A 74 -1.06 3.52 7.13
C ARG A 74 -0.73 4.35 8.37
N LEU A 75 0.54 4.70 8.55
CA LEU A 75 0.97 5.55 9.66
C LEU A 75 0.89 7.04 9.31
N ALA A 76 0.63 7.89 10.30
CA ALA A 76 0.52 9.35 10.12
C ALA A 76 1.81 10.02 9.58
N GLY A 77 2.98 9.39 9.74
CA GLY A 77 4.26 9.89 9.22
C GLY A 77 4.55 9.46 7.77
N GLU A 78 3.69 8.65 7.16
CA GLU A 78 3.84 8.23 5.76
C GLU A 78 3.27 9.30 4.82
N PRO A 79 3.78 9.39 3.57
CA PRO A 79 3.28 10.35 2.60
C PRO A 79 1.75 10.28 2.42
N PRO A 80 1.07 11.44 2.28
CA PRO A 80 -0.36 11.46 2.00
C PRO A 80 -0.65 10.77 0.66
N ARG A 81 -1.80 10.13 0.56
CA ARG A 81 -2.23 9.56 -0.73
C ARG A 81 -2.69 10.70 -1.64
N PRO A 82 -2.65 10.53 -2.96
CA PRO A 82 -3.14 11.54 -3.90
C PRO A 82 -4.57 12.02 -3.60
N GLU A 83 -5.44 11.14 -3.11
CA GLU A 83 -6.82 11.44 -2.70
C GLU A 83 -6.93 12.31 -1.43
N ASP A 84 -5.95 12.30 -0.53
CA ASP A 84 -5.98 13.09 0.70
C ASP A 84 -5.56 14.56 0.46
N LEU A 85 -5.08 14.87 -0.74
CA LEU A 85 -4.61 16.21 -1.14
C LEU A 85 -5.68 17.02 -1.89
N ARG A 86 -6.90 16.50 -2.03
CA ARG A 86 -7.99 17.11 -2.79
C ARG A 86 -8.95 17.92 -1.91
#